data_AF-A0A962NCN9-F1
#
_entry.id   AF-A0A962NCN9-F1
#
_cell.length_a   1.000
_cell.length_b   1.000
_cell.length_c   1.000
_cell.angle_alpha   90.00
_cell.angle_beta   90.00
_cell.angle_gamma   90.00
#
_symmetry.space_group_name_H-M   'P 1'
#
loop_
_entity.id
_entity.type
_entity.pdbx_description
1 polymer ?
#
loop_
_entity_poly.entity_id
_entity_poly.type
_entity_poly.pdbx_seq_one_letter_code
_entity_poly.pdbx_strand_id
1 'polypeptide(L)'
;MTPATRFPQQLALLAATFVIAICGLVYELLAGTLSSYLLGDSVYQFSLVIGLFMSSMGIGSWLSRFVDGALPLHFVRLQLLVGLTGGFTAPILFFAFAILDNYSPLLFLLVILLGAMMGMEIPLVVRILREHFSLKTNLSNVFTADYIGALFAALLFPLVLVPQLGLLQTGFLFGILNLLVGLLALLVFRNTVATAPRKRLQWSILAGLLMLALGFVLSERFTASMETRLYQDEIIHAEDSPYQRLVLTRRQGRLRFYLNGALQFDSIDEYRYHETLVHPALGLLPQVEEVLILGGGDGMAARELLKDPRIKAITLVDLDPAVTTLFSTSPLLTRLNRHSLTDPKLTRVNTDAWKFLEQSRTLYDLVVIDLPDPNNASLSRLYS
;
A
#
# COMPACT_ATOMS: atom_id res chain seq x y z
N MET A 1 45.36 -11.28 -10.14
CA MET A 1 44.07 -11.95 -10.44
C MET A 1 43.98 -12.18 -11.94
N THR A 2 43.62 -13.39 -12.38
CA THR A 2 43.55 -13.77 -13.82
C THR A 2 42.26 -13.25 -14.49
N PRO A 3 42.29 -12.93 -15.80
CA PRO A 3 41.16 -12.35 -16.54
C PRO A 3 39.86 -13.19 -16.48
N ALA A 4 39.96 -14.51 -16.31
CA ALA A 4 38.81 -15.43 -16.20
C ALA A 4 37.94 -15.21 -14.94
N THR A 5 38.48 -14.57 -13.89
CA THR A 5 37.73 -14.29 -12.64
C THR A 5 36.98 -12.95 -12.65
N ARG A 6 37.19 -12.10 -13.66
CA ARG A 6 36.67 -10.71 -13.69
C ARG A 6 35.24 -10.58 -14.21
N PHE A 7 34.88 -11.37 -15.21
CA PHE A 7 33.54 -11.37 -15.82
C PHE A 7 32.40 -11.77 -14.86
N PRO A 8 32.51 -12.87 -14.07
CA PRO A 8 31.44 -13.25 -13.14
C PRO A 8 31.24 -12.24 -12.00
N GLN A 9 32.28 -11.51 -11.59
CA GLN A 9 32.18 -10.48 -10.54
C GLN A 9 31.39 -9.25 -11.03
N GLN A 10 31.63 -8.82 -12.27
CA GLN A 10 30.89 -7.70 -12.87
C GLN A 10 29.42 -8.05 -13.07
N LEU A 11 29.12 -9.24 -13.60
CA LEU A 11 27.74 -9.68 -13.79
C LEU A 11 27.00 -9.79 -12.46
N ALA A 12 27.64 -10.34 -11.42
CA ALA A 12 27.06 -10.42 -10.09
C ALA A 12 26.79 -9.04 -9.48
N LEU A 13 27.69 -8.06 -9.69
CA LEU A 13 27.48 -6.70 -9.23
C LEU A 13 26.38 -5.97 -10.01
N LEU A 14 26.28 -6.17 -11.33
CA LEU A 14 25.18 -5.58 -12.11
C LEU A 14 23.82 -6.17 -11.72
N ALA A 15 23.77 -7.49 -11.49
CA ALA A 15 22.58 -8.14 -10.96
C ALA A 15 22.24 -7.64 -9.54
N ALA A 16 23.24 -7.43 -8.70
CA ALA A 16 23.07 -6.82 -7.38
C ALA A 16 22.51 -5.40 -7.49
N THR A 17 23.05 -4.55 -8.37
CA THR A 17 22.53 -3.19 -8.63
C THR A 17 21.07 -3.23 -9.05
N PHE A 18 20.68 -4.15 -9.94
CA PHE A 18 19.30 -4.32 -10.36
C PHE A 18 18.37 -4.63 -9.18
N VAL A 19 18.72 -5.60 -8.33
CA VAL A 19 17.93 -5.95 -7.15
C VAL A 19 17.86 -4.78 -6.17
N ILE A 20 18.99 -4.11 -5.93
CA ILE A 20 19.09 -2.95 -5.06
C ILE A 20 18.17 -1.82 -5.52
N ALA A 21 18.14 -1.53 -6.82
CA ALA A 21 17.27 -0.50 -7.38
C ALA A 21 15.78 -0.81 -7.16
N ILE A 22 15.39 -2.08 -7.29
CA ILE A 22 14.03 -2.52 -6.95
C ILE A 22 13.77 -2.26 -5.45
N CYS A 23 14.69 -2.65 -4.57
CA CYS A 23 14.55 -2.45 -3.13
C CYS A 23 14.41 -0.96 -2.78
N GLY A 24 15.23 -0.11 -3.38
CA GLY A 24 15.22 1.34 -3.20
C GLY A 24 13.87 1.97 -3.47
N LEU A 25 13.35 1.74 -4.68
CA LEU A 25 12.05 2.28 -5.05
C LEU A 25 10.92 1.66 -4.22
N VAL A 26 11.00 0.37 -3.89
CA VAL A 26 10.00 -0.26 -3.00
C VAL A 26 9.98 0.39 -1.61
N TYR A 27 11.13 0.70 -1.00
CA TYR A 27 11.15 1.38 0.30
C TYR A 27 10.60 2.81 0.22
N GLU A 28 10.89 3.53 -0.86
CA GLU A 28 10.33 4.86 -1.12
C GLU A 28 8.80 4.81 -1.25
N LEU A 29 8.29 3.91 -2.11
CA LEU A 29 6.86 3.71 -2.31
C LEU A 29 6.17 3.20 -1.04
N LEU A 30 6.81 2.34 -0.27
CA LEU A 30 6.30 1.84 1.01
C LEU A 30 6.16 2.97 2.04
N ALA A 31 7.18 3.84 2.16
CA ALA A 31 7.10 5.00 3.04
C ALA A 31 6.01 5.99 2.59
N GLY A 32 5.90 6.26 1.27
CA GLY A 32 4.87 7.12 0.70
C GLY A 32 3.46 6.58 0.92
N THR A 33 3.28 5.28 0.67
CA THR A 33 1.99 4.59 0.86
C THR A 33 1.57 4.59 2.32
N LEU A 34 2.48 4.27 3.25
CA LEU A 34 2.19 4.33 4.69
C LEU A 34 1.86 5.74 5.14
N SER A 35 2.59 6.75 4.65
CA SER A 35 2.30 8.13 5.01
C SER A 35 0.91 8.56 4.53
N SER A 36 0.57 8.26 3.27
CA SER A 36 -0.75 8.52 2.71
C SER A 36 -1.86 7.72 3.42
N TYR A 37 -1.59 6.49 3.83
CA TYR A 37 -2.55 5.64 4.50
C TYR A 37 -2.87 6.12 5.92
N LEU A 38 -1.86 6.61 6.65
CA LEU A 38 -1.99 7.00 8.06
C LEU A 38 -2.38 8.47 8.26
N LEU A 39 -1.91 9.39 7.40
CA LEU A 39 -2.19 10.84 7.50
C LEU A 39 -3.23 11.34 6.50
N GLY A 40 -3.59 10.53 5.49
CA GLY A 40 -4.40 10.99 4.36
C GLY A 40 -3.59 11.85 3.37
N ASP A 41 -4.31 12.55 2.49
CA ASP A 41 -3.76 13.42 1.42
C ASP A 41 -2.59 12.80 0.64
N SER A 42 -2.93 11.90 -0.28
CA SER A 42 -1.93 11.14 -1.04
C SER A 42 -0.97 12.04 -1.82
N VAL A 43 -1.46 13.12 -2.43
CA VAL A 43 -0.62 13.98 -3.28
C VAL A 43 0.44 14.68 -2.44
N TYR A 44 0.05 15.26 -1.30
CA TYR A 44 0.98 15.91 -0.39
C TYR A 44 2.00 14.91 0.18
N GLN A 45 1.53 13.76 0.67
CA GLN A 45 2.41 12.78 1.33
C GLN A 45 3.42 12.15 0.38
N PHE A 46 2.99 11.72 -0.82
CA PHE A 46 3.93 11.19 -1.81
C PHE A 46 4.91 12.27 -2.27
N SER A 47 4.45 13.50 -2.49
CA SER A 47 5.33 14.60 -2.91
C SER A 47 6.40 14.91 -1.86
N LEU A 48 6.03 14.91 -0.59
CA LEU A 48 6.96 15.16 0.52
C LEU A 48 7.95 13.99 0.70
N VAL A 49 7.45 12.74 0.70
CA VAL A 49 8.32 11.56 0.85
C VAL A 49 9.30 11.46 -0.32
N ILE A 50 8.84 11.56 -1.57
CA ILE A 50 9.70 11.52 -2.76
C ILE A 50 10.73 12.65 -2.72
N GLY A 51 10.29 13.89 -2.47
CA GLY A 51 11.18 15.05 -2.41
C GLY A 51 12.27 14.92 -1.35
N LEU A 52 11.90 14.45 -0.15
CA LEU A 52 12.84 14.21 0.95
C LEU A 52 13.76 13.03 0.67
N PHE A 53 13.25 11.94 0.11
CA PHE A 53 14.01 10.74 -0.24
C PHE A 53 15.05 11.07 -1.32
N MET A 54 14.66 11.74 -2.41
CA MET A 54 15.56 12.18 -3.48
C MET A 54 16.63 13.16 -2.99
N SER A 55 16.26 14.13 -2.17
CA SER A 55 17.22 15.07 -1.57
C SER A 55 18.24 14.33 -0.69
N SER A 56 17.76 13.35 0.08
CA SER A 56 18.60 12.52 0.94
C SER A 56 19.50 11.59 0.14
N MET A 57 19.06 11.07 -1.01
CA MET A 57 19.92 10.34 -1.95
C MET A 57 21.09 11.21 -2.43
N GLY A 58 20.85 12.51 -2.70
CA GLY A 58 21.91 13.46 -3.00
C GLY A 58 22.93 13.59 -1.87
N ILE A 59 22.47 13.70 -0.62
CA ILE A 59 23.32 13.73 0.58
C ILE A 59 24.12 12.42 0.69
N GLY A 60 23.48 11.27 0.48
CA GLY A 60 24.12 9.97 0.46
C GLY A 60 25.25 9.87 -0.55
N SER A 61 24.98 10.27 -1.79
CA SER A 61 25.98 10.29 -2.87
C SER A 61 27.16 11.20 -2.56
N TRP A 62 26.92 12.31 -1.84
CA TRP A 62 28.01 13.15 -1.32
C TRP A 62 28.78 12.47 -0.18
N LEU A 63 28.09 11.87 0.79
CA LEU A 63 28.69 11.14 1.92
C LEU A 63 29.56 9.96 1.47
N SER A 64 29.21 9.33 0.34
CA SER A 64 29.98 8.21 -0.21
C SER A 64 31.43 8.58 -0.52
N ARG A 65 31.76 9.88 -0.65
CA ARG A 65 33.12 10.38 -0.91
C ARG A 65 34.05 10.21 0.28
N PHE A 66 33.51 10.15 1.50
CA PHE A 66 34.28 9.95 2.73
C PHE A 66 34.44 8.47 3.08
N VAL A 67 33.79 7.58 2.33
CA VAL A 67 33.90 6.14 2.51
C VAL A 67 35.09 5.64 1.69
N ASP A 68 36.22 5.45 2.35
CA ASP A 68 37.47 4.97 1.74
C ASP A 68 37.95 3.63 2.33
N GLY A 69 38.95 3.03 1.69
CA GLY A 69 39.52 1.75 2.09
C GLY A 69 38.77 0.56 1.49
N ALA A 70 38.49 -0.48 2.30
CA ALA A 70 37.89 -1.74 1.83
C ALA A 70 36.44 -1.58 1.34
N LEU A 71 36.26 -1.01 0.14
CA LEU A 71 34.95 -0.69 -0.45
C LEU A 71 33.99 -1.88 -0.49
N PRO A 72 34.41 -3.12 -0.82
CA PRO A 72 33.51 -4.28 -0.77
C PRO A 72 32.91 -4.53 0.62
N LEU A 73 33.68 -4.31 1.70
CA LEU A 73 33.16 -4.46 3.07
C LEU A 73 32.16 -3.35 3.43
N HIS A 74 32.44 -2.11 3.01
CA HIS A 74 31.51 -1.00 3.23
C HIS A 74 30.21 -1.19 2.47
N PHE A 75 30.28 -1.66 1.22
CA PHE A 75 29.10 -2.01 0.44
C PHE A 75 28.24 -3.07 1.14
N VAL A 76 28.85 -4.13 1.66
CA VAL A 76 28.10 -5.18 2.38
C VAL A 76 27.50 -4.64 3.69
N ARG A 77 28.22 -3.79 4.44
CA ARG A 77 27.67 -3.14 5.63
C ARG A 77 26.48 -2.25 5.29
N LEU A 78 26.55 -1.54 4.16
CA LEU A 78 25.47 -0.72 3.66
C LEU A 78 24.24 -1.57 3.34
N GLN A 79 24.40 -2.70 2.65
CA GLN A 79 23.30 -3.64 2.37
C GLN A 79 22.65 -4.19 3.65
N LEU A 80 23.46 -4.49 4.67
CA LEU A 80 22.93 -4.92 5.97
C LEU A 80 22.12 -3.80 6.65
N LEU A 81 22.63 -2.56 6.63
CA LEU A 81 21.94 -1.43 7.24
C LEU A 81 20.64 -1.11 6.49
N VAL A 82 20.70 -0.95 5.17
CA VAL A 82 19.54 -0.70 4.30
C VAL A 82 18.49 -1.79 4.47
N GLY A 83 18.89 -3.06 4.41
CA GLY A 83 17.94 -4.16 4.52
C GLY A 83 17.27 -4.26 5.89
N LEU A 84 17.99 -3.96 6.97
CA LEU A 84 17.38 -3.90 8.31
C LEU A 84 16.50 -2.68 8.49
N THR A 85 16.99 -1.47 8.16
CA THR A 85 16.19 -0.26 8.32
C THR A 85 14.97 -0.29 7.42
N GLY A 86 15.14 -0.64 6.14
CA GLY A 86 14.07 -0.71 5.15
C GLY A 86 13.08 -1.81 5.46
N GLY A 87 13.57 -2.97 5.87
CA GLY A 87 12.72 -4.10 6.26
C GLY A 87 11.84 -3.82 7.47
N PHE A 88 12.34 -3.05 8.44
CA PHE A 88 11.59 -2.69 9.64
C PHE A 88 10.82 -1.36 9.54
N THR A 89 10.95 -0.60 8.45
CA THR A 89 10.26 0.69 8.28
C THR A 89 8.75 0.59 8.49
N ALA A 90 8.09 -0.34 7.81
CA ALA A 90 6.63 -0.51 7.93
C ALA A 90 6.20 -0.82 9.38
N PRO A 91 6.71 -1.89 10.03
CA PRO A 91 6.38 -2.18 11.42
C PRO A 91 6.64 -1.02 12.38
N ILE A 92 7.78 -0.34 12.23
CA ILE A 92 8.16 0.79 13.10
C ILE A 92 7.15 1.93 12.94
N LEU A 93 6.81 2.30 11.71
CA LEU A 93 5.86 3.39 11.45
C LEU A 93 4.45 3.06 11.92
N PHE A 94 3.96 1.83 11.69
CA PHE A 94 2.67 1.40 12.20
C PHE A 94 2.61 1.44 13.73
N PHE A 95 3.63 0.91 14.40
CA PHE A 95 3.70 0.91 15.85
C PHE A 95 3.82 2.33 16.42
N ALA A 96 4.60 3.18 15.77
CA ALA A 96 4.74 4.58 16.15
C ALA A 96 3.43 5.35 16.01
N PHE A 97 2.69 5.16 14.93
CA PHE A 97 1.37 5.78 14.74
C PHE A 97 0.38 5.37 15.85
N ALA A 98 0.46 4.13 16.33
CA ALA A 98 -0.42 3.62 17.37
C ALA A 98 -0.16 4.21 18.77
N ILE A 99 1.00 4.85 19.01
CA ILE A 99 1.45 5.26 20.35
C ILE A 99 1.82 6.74 20.41
N LEU A 100 2.32 7.32 19.32
CA LEU A 100 2.76 8.70 19.25
C LEU A 100 1.62 9.58 18.71
N ASP A 101 1.38 10.71 19.37
CA ASP A 101 0.43 11.72 18.89
C ASP A 101 0.86 12.36 17.55
N ASN A 102 2.18 12.44 17.31
CA ASN A 102 2.76 12.95 16.07
C ASN A 102 3.92 12.06 15.61
N TYR A 103 3.67 11.20 14.63
CA TYR A 103 4.68 10.26 14.12
C TYR A 103 5.51 10.83 12.95
N SER A 104 5.14 11.98 12.37
CA SER A 104 5.80 12.58 11.20
C SER A 104 7.31 12.78 11.36
N PRO A 105 7.85 13.21 12.53
CA PRO A 105 9.30 13.31 12.73
C PRO A 105 10.03 11.97 12.55
N LEU A 106 9.42 10.87 12.98
CA LEU A 106 9.99 9.53 12.82
C LEU A 106 9.96 9.09 11.35
N LEU A 107 8.86 9.36 10.64
CA LEU A 107 8.77 9.13 9.20
C LEU A 107 9.90 9.86 8.47
N PHE A 108 10.07 11.16 8.72
CA PHE A 108 11.11 11.94 8.05
C PHE A 108 12.50 11.44 8.37
N LEU A 109 12.77 11.06 9.62
CA LEU A 109 14.04 10.45 10.00
C LEU A 109 14.32 9.16 9.22
N LEU A 110 13.35 8.25 9.13
CA LEU A 110 13.51 6.99 8.40
C LEU A 110 13.70 7.21 6.90
N VAL A 111 12.92 8.11 6.30
CA VAL A 111 13.03 8.50 4.88
C VAL A 111 14.40 9.10 4.58
N ILE A 112 14.90 9.99 5.44
CA ILE A 112 16.23 10.60 5.29
C ILE A 112 17.33 9.55 5.41
N LEU A 113 17.26 8.69 6.43
CA LEU A 113 18.26 7.64 6.64
C LEU A 113 18.30 6.69 5.45
N LEU A 114 17.14 6.19 5.00
CA LEU A 114 17.04 5.30 3.86
C LEU A 114 17.52 5.97 2.58
N GLY A 115 17.03 7.17 2.27
CA GLY A 115 17.46 7.91 1.09
C GLY A 115 18.97 8.15 1.09
N ALA A 116 19.56 8.56 2.21
CA ALA A 116 21.02 8.74 2.32
C ALA A 116 21.79 7.43 2.16
N MET A 117 21.30 6.32 2.70
CA MET A 117 21.95 5.02 2.51
C MET A 117 21.88 4.53 1.07
N MET A 118 20.70 4.61 0.45
CA MET A 118 20.49 4.27 -0.96
C MET A 118 21.34 5.15 -1.89
N GLY A 119 21.42 6.45 -1.61
CA GLY A 119 22.25 7.39 -2.37
C GLY A 119 23.75 7.07 -2.39
N MET A 120 24.25 6.36 -1.37
CA MET A 120 25.65 5.91 -1.32
C MET A 120 25.95 4.73 -2.25
N GLU A 121 24.95 3.96 -2.68
CA GLU A 121 25.15 2.67 -3.33
C GLU A 121 25.73 2.77 -4.74
N ILE A 122 25.12 3.57 -5.62
CA ILE A 122 25.58 3.72 -7.01
C ILE A 122 27.04 4.21 -7.05
N PRO A 123 27.44 5.28 -6.31
CA PRO A 123 28.84 5.69 -6.27
C PRO A 123 29.79 4.59 -5.76
N LEU A 124 29.40 3.84 -4.73
CA LEU A 124 30.21 2.74 -4.20
C LEU A 124 30.37 1.62 -5.23
N VAL A 125 29.30 1.19 -5.89
CA VAL A 125 29.33 0.15 -6.93
C VAL A 125 30.23 0.60 -8.09
N VAL A 126 30.07 1.82 -8.58
CA VAL A 126 30.90 2.36 -9.67
C VAL A 126 32.37 2.41 -9.26
N ARG A 127 32.69 2.82 -8.03
CA ARG A 127 34.07 2.83 -7.51
C ARG A 127 34.65 1.42 -7.39
N ILE A 128 33.87 0.42 -6.97
CA ILE A 128 34.28 -0.99 -6.93
C ILE A 128 34.53 -1.54 -8.35
N LEU A 129 33.69 -1.17 -9.32
CA LEU A 129 33.82 -1.62 -10.71
C LEU A 129 34.95 -0.93 -11.49
N ARG A 130 35.43 0.24 -11.03
CA ARG A 130 36.47 1.05 -11.69
C ARG A 130 37.79 0.30 -11.90
N GLU A 131 38.08 -0.71 -11.08
CA GLU A 131 39.30 -1.53 -11.21
C GLU A 131 39.29 -2.47 -12.43
N HIS A 132 38.15 -2.65 -13.10
CA HIS A 132 37.97 -3.77 -14.04
C HIS A 132 37.59 -3.36 -15.48
N PHE A 133 36.96 -2.19 -15.70
CA PHE A 133 36.50 -1.73 -17.03
C PHE A 133 36.56 -0.20 -17.18
N SER A 134 36.32 0.30 -18.41
CA SER A 134 36.23 1.74 -18.65
C SER A 134 35.09 2.36 -17.83
N LEU A 135 35.38 3.48 -17.16
CA LEU A 135 34.45 4.23 -16.32
C LEU A 135 33.11 4.49 -17.02
N LYS A 136 33.16 4.85 -18.31
CA LYS A 136 31.99 5.18 -19.13
C LYS A 136 31.02 4.00 -19.24
N THR A 137 31.53 2.80 -19.54
CA THR A 137 30.68 1.62 -19.76
C THR A 137 30.09 1.10 -18.44
N ASN A 138 30.87 1.10 -17.36
CA ASN A 138 30.36 0.69 -16.04
C ASN A 138 29.28 1.64 -15.53
N LEU A 139 29.48 2.94 -15.65
CA LEU A 139 28.50 3.94 -15.20
C LEU A 139 27.18 3.81 -15.95
N SER A 140 27.25 3.67 -17.29
CA SER A 140 26.08 3.46 -18.14
C SER A 140 25.32 2.19 -17.74
N ASN A 141 26.01 1.06 -17.58
CA ASN A 141 25.36 -0.21 -17.24
C ASN A 141 24.70 -0.20 -15.85
N VAL A 142 25.34 0.46 -14.87
CA VAL A 142 24.80 0.60 -13.52
C VAL A 142 23.51 1.43 -13.54
N PHE A 143 23.51 2.59 -14.21
CA PHE A 143 22.28 3.39 -14.34
C PHE A 143 21.20 2.69 -15.15
N THR A 144 21.55 1.95 -16.20
CA THR A 144 20.57 1.14 -16.94
C THR A 144 19.92 0.09 -16.04
N ALA A 145 20.72 -0.64 -15.25
CA ALA A 145 20.19 -1.61 -14.29
C ALA A 145 19.28 -0.94 -13.25
N ASP A 146 19.65 0.27 -12.80
CA ASP A 146 18.87 1.06 -11.85
C ASP A 146 17.50 1.45 -12.42
N TYR A 147 17.46 2.05 -13.61
CA TYR A 147 16.20 2.46 -14.23
C TYR A 147 15.28 1.30 -14.59
N ILE A 148 15.84 0.17 -15.06
CA ILE A 148 15.03 -1.02 -15.33
C ILE A 148 14.50 -1.58 -14.01
N GLY A 149 15.32 -1.66 -12.96
CA GLY A 149 14.90 -2.10 -11.63
C GLY A 149 13.78 -1.22 -11.07
N ALA A 150 13.92 0.10 -11.18
CA ALA A 150 12.89 1.07 -10.77
C ALA A 150 11.56 0.85 -11.52
N LEU A 151 11.59 0.64 -12.84
CA LEU A 151 10.36 0.32 -13.59
C LEU A 151 9.69 -0.97 -13.07
N PHE A 152 10.48 -2.02 -12.82
CA PHE A 152 9.94 -3.26 -12.25
C PHE A 152 9.33 -3.03 -10.88
N ALA A 153 9.99 -2.30 -9.98
CA ALA A 153 9.44 -1.96 -8.68
C ALA A 153 8.14 -1.14 -8.78
N ALA A 154 8.09 -0.12 -9.65
CA ALA A 154 6.91 0.73 -9.84
C ALA A 154 5.67 -0.06 -10.29
N LEU A 155 5.87 -1.14 -11.05
CA LEU A 155 4.79 -2.03 -11.49
C LEU A 155 4.48 -3.11 -10.46
N LEU A 156 5.50 -3.78 -9.94
CA LEU A 156 5.36 -4.90 -9.02
C LEU A 156 4.73 -4.46 -7.70
N PHE A 157 5.06 -3.26 -7.22
CA PHE A 157 4.60 -2.73 -5.95
C PHE A 157 3.06 -2.65 -5.86
N PRO A 158 2.36 -1.88 -6.71
CA PRO A 158 0.89 -1.79 -6.65
C PRO A 158 0.18 -3.02 -7.21
N LEU A 159 0.76 -3.77 -8.16
CA LEU A 159 0.06 -4.87 -8.84
C LEU A 159 0.21 -6.23 -8.14
N VAL A 160 1.28 -6.44 -7.38
CA VAL A 160 1.63 -7.76 -6.81
C VAL A 160 1.98 -7.65 -5.34
N LEU A 161 2.95 -6.81 -4.97
CA LEU A 161 3.49 -6.79 -3.60
C LEU A 161 2.45 -6.36 -2.58
N VAL A 162 1.84 -5.19 -2.77
CA VAL A 162 0.85 -4.68 -1.81
C VAL A 162 -0.42 -5.55 -1.81
N PRO A 163 -1.01 -5.94 -2.95
CA PRO A 163 -2.23 -6.76 -2.93
C PRO A 163 -2.05 -8.17 -2.36
N GLN A 164 -0.88 -8.81 -2.56
CA GLN A 164 -0.69 -10.22 -2.15
C GLN A 164 0.01 -10.37 -0.80
N LEU A 165 0.94 -9.47 -0.48
CA LEU A 165 1.75 -9.54 0.75
C LEU A 165 1.38 -8.46 1.77
N GLY A 166 0.81 -7.33 1.31
CA GLY A 166 0.61 -6.16 2.15
C GLY A 166 1.91 -5.42 2.48
N LEU A 167 1.79 -4.33 3.24
CA LEU A 167 2.89 -3.38 3.45
C LEU A 167 4.00 -3.93 4.37
N LEU A 168 3.66 -4.65 5.44
CA LEU A 168 4.66 -5.18 6.39
C LEU A 168 5.52 -6.28 5.75
N GLN A 169 4.89 -7.29 5.16
CA GLN A 169 5.61 -8.40 4.53
C GLN A 169 6.45 -7.93 3.34
N THR A 170 5.95 -6.95 2.58
CA THR A 170 6.73 -6.31 1.50
C THR A 170 8.03 -5.71 2.06
N GLY A 171 7.97 -4.94 3.16
CA GLY A 171 9.17 -4.43 3.82
C GLY A 171 10.15 -5.56 4.16
N PHE A 172 9.70 -6.57 4.90
CA PHE A 172 10.56 -7.69 5.31
C PHE A 172 11.18 -8.47 4.14
N LEU A 173 10.40 -8.73 3.08
CA LEU A 173 10.87 -9.41 1.87
C LEU A 173 12.03 -8.65 1.23
N PHE A 174 11.89 -7.35 1.03
CA PHE A 174 12.93 -6.53 0.42
C PHE A 174 14.13 -6.37 1.35
N GLY A 175 13.92 -6.35 2.67
CA GLY A 175 15.00 -6.43 3.64
C GLY A 175 15.84 -7.70 3.47
N ILE A 176 15.17 -8.85 3.30
CA ILE A 176 15.82 -10.14 3.03
C ILE A 176 16.60 -10.08 1.71
N LEU A 177 16.02 -9.52 0.64
CA LEU A 177 16.69 -9.38 -0.65
C LEU A 177 17.97 -8.53 -0.56
N ASN A 178 17.95 -7.38 0.14
CA ASN A 178 19.17 -6.59 0.39
C ASN A 178 20.24 -7.42 1.12
N LEU A 179 19.87 -8.17 2.17
CA LEU A 179 20.83 -8.99 2.92
C LEU A 179 21.39 -10.13 2.07
N LEU A 180 20.58 -10.73 1.18
CA LEU A 180 21.04 -11.73 0.21
C LEU A 180 22.02 -11.12 -0.80
N VAL A 181 21.80 -9.89 -1.26
CA VAL A 181 22.75 -9.15 -2.09
C VAL A 181 24.06 -8.90 -1.33
N GLY A 182 24.00 -8.51 -0.06
CA GLY A 182 25.16 -8.38 0.81
C GLY A 182 25.94 -9.70 0.97
N LEU A 183 25.23 -10.82 1.13
CA LEU A 183 25.83 -12.15 1.21
C LEU A 183 26.50 -12.55 -0.10
N LEU A 184 25.83 -12.31 -1.24
CA LEU A 184 26.39 -12.55 -2.57
C LEU A 184 27.68 -11.74 -2.76
N ALA A 185 27.69 -10.46 -2.39
CA ALA A 185 28.88 -9.63 -2.46
C ALA A 185 30.04 -10.19 -1.60
N LEU A 186 29.78 -10.69 -0.38
CA LEU A 186 30.81 -11.35 0.43
C LEU A 186 31.39 -12.60 -0.25
N LEU A 187 30.56 -13.38 -0.94
CA LEU A 187 30.99 -14.57 -1.68
C LEU A 187 31.85 -14.19 -2.89
N VAL A 188 31.43 -13.16 -3.63
CA VAL A 188 32.12 -12.63 -4.82
C VAL A 188 33.50 -12.05 -4.48
N PHE A 189 33.60 -11.32 -3.36
CA PHE A 189 34.83 -10.68 -2.89
C PHE A 189 35.61 -11.49 -1.85
N ARG A 190 35.30 -12.79 -1.70
CA ARG A 190 35.87 -13.66 -0.66
C ARG A 190 37.40 -13.71 -0.66
N ASN A 191 38.03 -13.51 -1.83
CA ASN A 191 39.48 -13.58 -2.03
C ASN A 191 40.18 -12.21 -1.90
N THR A 192 39.41 -11.11 -1.88
CA THR A 192 39.94 -9.73 -1.83
C THR A 192 39.92 -9.18 -0.41
N VAL A 193 39.17 -9.81 0.50
CA VAL A 193 38.89 -9.30 1.85
C VAL A 193 39.46 -10.23 2.91
N ALA A 194 40.05 -9.65 3.96
CA ALA A 194 40.58 -10.40 5.11
C ALA A 194 39.51 -11.28 5.79
N THR A 195 39.92 -12.46 6.26
CA THR A 195 39.00 -13.52 6.71
C THR A 195 38.21 -13.14 7.96
N ALA A 196 38.82 -12.45 8.92
CA ALA A 196 38.19 -12.06 10.18
C ALA A 196 36.99 -11.08 10.00
N PRO A 197 37.13 -9.91 9.34
CA PRO A 197 36.00 -9.02 9.12
C PRO A 197 34.92 -9.64 8.24
N ARG A 198 35.31 -10.49 7.27
CA ARG A 198 34.38 -11.24 6.42
C ARG A 198 33.47 -12.15 7.22
N LYS A 199 34.04 -12.98 8.12
CA LYS A 199 33.26 -13.90 8.97
C LYS A 199 32.33 -13.15 9.92
N ARG A 200 32.79 -12.04 10.53
CA ARG A 200 31.93 -11.21 11.38
C ARG A 200 30.70 -10.71 10.63
N LEU A 201 30.91 -10.16 9.43
CA LEU A 201 29.83 -9.61 8.62
C LEU A 201 28.88 -10.70 8.10
N GLN A 202 29.40 -11.88 7.76
CA GLN A 202 28.59 -13.04 7.41
C GLN A 202 27.64 -13.44 8.55
N TRP A 203 28.13 -13.53 9.78
CA TRP A 203 27.29 -13.83 10.95
C TRP A 203 26.24 -12.74 11.20
N SER A 204 26.60 -11.46 11.04
CA SER A 204 25.64 -10.35 11.15
C SER A 204 24.54 -10.44 10.09
N ILE A 205 24.86 -10.80 8.85
CA ILE A 205 23.86 -11.00 7.79
C ILE A 205 22.97 -12.19 8.12
N LEU A 206 23.52 -13.32 8.56
CA LEU A 206 22.72 -14.50 8.92
C LEU A 206 21.76 -14.20 10.08
N ALA A 207 22.23 -13.46 11.10
CA ALA A 207 21.38 -13.01 12.19
C ALA A 207 20.28 -12.05 11.71
N GLY A 208 20.61 -11.10 10.83
CA GLY A 208 19.64 -10.19 10.22
C GLY A 208 18.59 -10.91 9.37
N LEU A 209 19.01 -11.91 8.57
CA LEU A 209 18.11 -12.76 7.78
C LEU A 209 17.14 -13.52 8.68
N LEU A 210 17.63 -14.11 9.77
CA LEU A 210 16.77 -14.79 10.75
C LEU A 210 15.77 -13.82 11.38
N MET A 211 16.22 -12.62 11.75
CA MET A 211 15.37 -11.58 12.35
C MET A 211 14.26 -11.12 11.39
N LEU A 212 14.60 -10.85 10.12
CA LEU A 212 13.64 -10.43 9.10
C LEU A 212 12.69 -11.57 8.71
N ALA A 213 13.18 -12.82 8.61
CA ALA A 213 12.34 -13.98 8.33
C ALA A 213 11.34 -14.24 9.47
N LEU A 214 11.78 -14.11 10.72
CA LEU A 214 10.89 -14.18 11.86
C LEU A 214 9.86 -13.05 11.84
N GLY A 215 10.27 -11.82 11.52
CA GLY A 215 9.39 -10.68 11.32
C GLY A 215 8.34 -10.93 10.24
N PHE A 216 8.76 -11.48 9.09
CA PHE A 216 7.88 -11.85 7.98
C PHE A 216 6.80 -12.84 8.42
N VAL A 217 7.18 -13.94 9.08
CA VAL A 217 6.23 -14.98 9.53
C VAL A 217 5.30 -14.48 10.64
N LEU A 218 5.81 -13.64 11.55
CA LEU A 218 4.99 -13.09 12.65
C LEU A 218 4.12 -11.90 12.21
N SER A 219 4.39 -11.31 11.05
CA SER A 219 3.70 -10.09 10.60
C SER A 219 2.19 -10.27 10.39
N GLU A 220 1.72 -11.42 9.90
CA GLU A 220 0.28 -11.67 9.74
C GLU A 220 -0.47 -11.60 11.07
N ARG A 221 0.11 -12.21 12.11
CA ARG A 221 -0.46 -12.16 13.47
C ARG A 221 -0.44 -10.74 14.03
N PHE A 222 0.59 -9.97 13.70
CA PHE A 222 0.71 -8.58 14.12
C PHE A 222 -0.34 -7.70 13.44
N THR A 223 -0.50 -7.80 12.12
CA THR A 223 -1.51 -7.04 11.36
C THR A 223 -2.91 -7.35 11.87
N ALA A 224 -3.28 -8.63 12.02
CA ALA A 224 -4.59 -9.02 12.56
C ALA A 224 -4.83 -8.49 13.99
N SER A 225 -3.80 -8.51 14.83
CA SER A 225 -3.87 -7.97 16.20
C SER A 225 -3.99 -6.45 16.24
N MET A 226 -3.34 -5.73 15.32
CA MET A 226 -3.44 -4.27 15.21
C MET A 226 -4.77 -3.83 14.61
N GLU A 227 -5.30 -4.53 13.59
CA GLU A 227 -6.66 -4.29 13.08
C GLU A 227 -7.69 -4.41 14.22
N THR A 228 -7.58 -5.44 15.06
CA THR A 228 -8.46 -5.62 16.23
C THR A 228 -8.30 -4.52 17.30
N ARG A 229 -7.22 -3.73 17.28
CA ARG A 229 -7.06 -2.55 18.15
C ARG A 229 -7.56 -1.27 17.50
N LEU A 230 -7.45 -1.15 16.18
CA LEU A 230 -8.04 -0.07 15.39
C LEU A 230 -9.57 -0.12 15.45
N TYR A 231 -10.14 -1.32 15.38
CA TYR A 231 -11.58 -1.54 15.56
C TYR A 231 -11.86 -1.88 17.03
N GLN A 232 -12.56 -1.02 17.76
CA GLN A 232 -12.87 -1.23 19.20
C GLN A 232 -13.77 -2.45 19.48
N ASP A 233 -14.25 -3.12 18.43
CA ASP A 233 -15.32 -4.13 18.44
C ASP A 233 -14.86 -5.43 17.76
N GLU A 234 -15.54 -6.56 18.00
CA GLU A 234 -15.20 -7.86 17.42
C GLU A 234 -15.35 -7.83 15.90
N ILE A 235 -14.29 -8.13 15.14
CA ILE A 235 -14.37 -8.27 13.68
C ILE A 235 -15.09 -9.59 13.34
N ILE A 236 -16.23 -9.49 12.66
CA ILE A 236 -17.05 -10.66 12.26
C ILE A 236 -17.00 -10.95 10.75
N HIS A 237 -16.52 -9.99 9.95
CA HIS A 237 -16.20 -10.16 8.53
C HIS A 237 -15.04 -9.24 8.17
N ALA A 238 -14.07 -9.75 7.42
CA ALA A 238 -12.99 -8.95 6.84
C ALA A 238 -12.61 -9.53 5.48
N GLU A 239 -12.60 -8.68 4.46
CA GLU A 239 -12.40 -9.08 3.07
C GLU A 239 -11.71 -7.96 2.29
N ASP A 240 -10.77 -8.31 1.41
CA ASP A 240 -10.21 -7.40 0.43
C ASP A 240 -10.89 -7.60 -0.92
N SER A 241 -11.55 -6.57 -1.44
CA SER A 241 -12.02 -6.53 -2.82
C SER A 241 -10.96 -5.86 -3.71
N PRO A 242 -11.07 -5.97 -5.05
CA PRO A 242 -10.23 -5.20 -5.97
C PRO A 242 -10.33 -3.67 -5.80
N TYR A 243 -11.35 -3.19 -5.08
CA TYR A 243 -11.63 -1.77 -4.90
C TYR A 243 -11.24 -1.28 -3.50
N GLN A 244 -11.43 -2.09 -2.46
CA GLN A 244 -11.33 -1.65 -1.06
C GLN A 244 -11.29 -2.81 -0.06
N ARG A 245 -10.84 -2.52 1.16
CA ARG A 245 -10.93 -3.40 2.33
C ARG A 245 -12.29 -3.22 3.00
N LEU A 246 -13.06 -4.30 3.12
CA LEU A 246 -14.34 -4.36 3.81
C LEU A 246 -14.15 -4.94 5.20
N VAL A 247 -14.59 -4.24 6.24
CA VAL A 247 -14.57 -4.75 7.62
C VAL A 247 -15.94 -4.55 8.26
N LEU A 248 -16.52 -5.64 8.78
CA LEU A 248 -17.73 -5.61 9.60
C LEU A 248 -17.36 -6.00 11.03
N THR A 249 -17.72 -5.13 11.97
CA THR A 249 -17.53 -5.41 13.39
C THR A 249 -18.85 -5.50 14.14
N ARG A 250 -18.83 -6.19 15.27
CA ARG A 250 -19.99 -6.39 16.13
C ARG A 250 -19.64 -6.19 17.60
N ARG A 251 -20.49 -5.46 18.31
CA ARG A 251 -20.44 -5.39 19.77
C ARG A 251 -21.83 -5.26 20.37
N GLN A 252 -22.19 -6.18 21.26
CA GLN A 252 -23.49 -6.15 21.97
C GLN A 252 -24.70 -6.01 21.00
N GLY A 253 -24.62 -6.63 19.81
CA GLY A 253 -25.68 -6.57 18.79
C GLY A 253 -25.61 -5.34 17.86
N ARG A 254 -24.77 -4.34 18.16
CA ARG A 254 -24.45 -3.22 17.27
C ARG A 254 -23.51 -3.70 16.16
N LEU A 255 -23.82 -3.36 14.92
CA LEU A 255 -22.99 -3.60 13.74
C LEU A 255 -22.39 -2.28 13.24
N ARG A 256 -21.11 -2.32 12.84
CA ARG A 256 -20.42 -1.21 12.20
C ARG A 256 -19.66 -1.71 10.99
N PHE A 257 -19.82 -1.00 9.88
CA PHE A 257 -19.17 -1.34 8.62
C PHE A 257 -18.16 -0.27 8.23
N TYR A 258 -17.00 -0.73 7.78
CA TYR A 258 -15.88 0.12 7.42
C TYR A 258 -15.39 -0.23 6.02
N LEU A 259 -15.06 0.81 5.27
CA LEU A 259 -14.36 0.72 3.99
C LEU A 259 -13.01 1.41 4.13
N ASN A 260 -11.92 0.68 3.90
CA ASN A 260 -10.55 1.17 4.07
C ASN A 260 -10.31 1.83 5.46
N GLY A 261 -10.98 1.34 6.50
CA GLY A 261 -10.87 1.89 7.86
C GLY A 261 -11.83 3.05 8.17
N ALA A 262 -12.46 3.66 7.17
CA ALA A 262 -13.46 4.72 7.38
C ALA A 262 -14.83 4.11 7.71
N LEU A 263 -15.45 4.55 8.81
CA LEU A 263 -16.79 4.12 9.20
C LEU A 263 -17.81 4.60 8.15
N GLN A 264 -18.55 3.67 7.55
CA GLN A 264 -19.60 3.98 6.58
C GLN A 264 -20.97 4.07 7.25
N PHE A 265 -21.29 3.09 8.10
CA PHE A 265 -22.52 3.13 8.87
C PHE A 265 -22.37 2.45 10.23
N ASP A 266 -23.25 2.85 11.13
CA ASP A 266 -23.48 2.21 12.41
C ASP A 266 -24.96 1.86 12.56
N SER A 267 -25.27 0.60 12.86
CA SER A 267 -26.64 0.09 12.92
C SER A 267 -27.57 0.83 13.90
N ILE A 268 -27.02 1.59 14.86
CA ILE A 268 -27.83 2.34 15.84
C ILE A 268 -28.36 3.65 15.26
N ASP A 269 -27.61 4.30 14.36
CA ASP A 269 -27.92 5.66 13.90
C ASP A 269 -27.99 5.81 12.37
N GLU A 270 -27.71 4.77 11.59
CA GLU A 270 -27.79 4.81 10.12
C GLU A 270 -29.14 5.31 9.62
N TYR A 271 -30.23 5.05 10.35
CA TYR A 271 -31.57 5.54 9.98
C TYR A 271 -31.60 7.07 9.87
N ARG A 272 -30.83 7.79 10.70
CA ARG A 272 -30.76 9.26 10.66
C ARG A 272 -30.14 9.75 9.37
N TYR A 273 -29.11 9.05 8.87
CA TYR A 273 -28.46 9.35 7.61
C TYR A 273 -29.40 9.05 6.43
N HIS A 274 -29.89 7.81 6.32
CA HIS A 274 -30.68 7.39 5.17
C HIS A 274 -32.05 8.05 5.10
N GLU A 275 -32.72 8.29 6.24
CA GLU A 275 -33.99 9.03 6.25
C GLU A 275 -33.80 10.48 5.78
N THR A 276 -32.72 11.13 6.22
CA THR A 276 -32.41 12.51 5.81
C THR A 276 -31.95 12.59 4.35
N LEU A 277 -31.26 11.56 3.86
CA LEU A 277 -30.83 11.47 2.46
C LEU A 277 -32.03 11.31 1.50
N VAL A 278 -33.03 10.51 1.89
CA VAL A 278 -34.11 10.08 0.99
C VAL A 278 -35.38 10.92 1.13
N HIS A 279 -35.93 11.06 2.34
CA HIS A 279 -37.30 11.57 2.53
C HIS A 279 -37.50 13.04 2.15
N PRO A 280 -36.54 13.97 2.35
CA PRO A 280 -36.70 15.36 1.90
C PRO A 280 -36.91 15.48 0.40
N ALA A 281 -36.12 14.76 -0.42
CA ALA A 281 -36.27 14.79 -1.87
C ALA A 281 -37.58 14.11 -2.30
N LEU A 282 -37.90 12.96 -1.71
CA LEU A 282 -39.10 12.19 -2.02
C LEU A 282 -40.41 12.96 -1.70
N GLY A 283 -40.41 13.75 -0.62
CA GLY A 283 -41.55 14.56 -0.19
C GLY A 283 -41.84 15.77 -1.09
N LEU A 284 -40.87 16.22 -1.89
CA LEU A 284 -41.04 17.34 -2.83
C LEU A 284 -41.62 16.89 -4.19
N LEU A 285 -41.54 15.60 -4.50
CA LEU A 285 -41.95 15.05 -5.79
C LEU A 285 -43.43 14.63 -5.74
N PRO A 286 -44.30 15.19 -6.60
CA PRO A 286 -45.70 14.78 -6.66
C PRO A 286 -45.86 13.38 -7.26
N GLN A 287 -44.98 13.00 -8.19
CA GLN A 287 -44.91 11.69 -8.84
C GLN A 287 -43.45 11.21 -8.85
N VAL A 288 -43.25 9.92 -8.59
CA VAL A 288 -41.93 9.27 -8.54
C VAL A 288 -42.13 7.78 -8.76
N GLU A 289 -41.71 7.26 -9.92
CA GLU A 289 -41.88 5.87 -10.30
C GLU A 289 -40.52 5.18 -10.53
N GLU A 290 -39.58 5.86 -11.19
CA GLU A 290 -38.25 5.35 -11.54
C GLU A 290 -37.17 6.09 -10.74
N VAL A 291 -36.43 5.37 -9.90
CA VAL A 291 -35.38 5.95 -9.05
C VAL A 291 -34.01 5.36 -9.37
N LEU A 292 -32.99 6.22 -9.39
CA LEU A 292 -31.58 5.82 -9.49
C LEU A 292 -30.87 6.08 -8.16
N ILE A 293 -30.12 5.10 -7.68
CA ILE A 293 -29.18 5.22 -6.57
C ILE A 293 -27.77 5.04 -7.13
N LEU A 294 -26.90 6.01 -6.89
CA LEU A 294 -25.47 5.93 -7.20
C LEU A 294 -24.71 5.69 -5.90
N GLY A 295 -24.03 4.54 -5.80
CA GLY A 295 -23.50 4.01 -4.56
C GLY A 295 -24.56 3.26 -3.75
N GLY A 296 -24.54 3.44 -2.43
CA GLY A 296 -25.52 2.84 -1.51
C GLY A 296 -25.55 1.31 -1.54
N GLY A 297 -24.42 0.65 -1.82
CA GLY A 297 -24.32 -0.81 -1.92
C GLY A 297 -24.76 -1.59 -0.67
N ASP A 298 -24.91 -0.92 0.47
CA ASP A 298 -25.50 -1.47 1.70
C ASP A 298 -27.04 -1.69 1.62
N GLY A 299 -27.71 -0.98 0.72
CA GLY A 299 -29.15 -1.06 0.47
C GLY A 299 -30.03 -0.32 1.49
N MET A 300 -29.48 0.49 2.39
CA MET A 300 -30.27 1.24 3.38
C MET A 300 -31.02 2.40 2.74
N ALA A 301 -30.41 3.13 1.79
CA ALA A 301 -31.12 4.12 0.99
C ALA A 301 -32.29 3.49 0.20
N ALA A 302 -32.05 2.31 -0.40
CA ALA A 302 -33.09 1.55 -1.09
C ALA A 302 -34.22 1.11 -0.15
N ARG A 303 -33.90 0.70 1.08
CA ARG A 303 -34.89 0.35 2.12
C ARG A 303 -35.84 1.52 2.40
N GLU A 304 -35.31 2.74 2.46
CA GLU A 304 -36.11 3.94 2.71
C GLU A 304 -37.01 4.27 1.52
N LEU A 305 -36.49 4.17 0.29
CA LEU A 305 -37.26 4.38 -0.94
C LEU A 305 -38.41 3.38 -1.07
N LEU A 306 -38.17 2.09 -0.79
CA LEU A 306 -39.19 1.03 -0.90
C LEU A 306 -40.40 1.22 0.05
N LYS A 307 -40.33 2.14 1.01
CA LYS A 307 -41.49 2.53 1.84
C LYS A 307 -42.54 3.30 1.05
N ASP A 308 -42.17 3.94 -0.06
CA ASP A 308 -43.09 4.72 -0.89
C ASP A 308 -43.74 3.83 -1.98
N PRO A 309 -45.08 3.66 -1.96
CA PRO A 309 -45.77 2.81 -2.92
C PRO A 309 -45.77 3.36 -4.34
N ARG A 310 -45.47 4.66 -4.56
CA ARG A 310 -45.41 5.28 -5.88
C ARG A 310 -44.25 4.74 -6.73
N ILE A 311 -43.16 4.36 -6.07
CA ILE A 311 -41.95 3.83 -6.72
C ILE A 311 -42.23 2.44 -7.30
N LYS A 312 -41.96 2.30 -8.60
CA LYS A 312 -42.15 1.06 -9.36
C LYS A 312 -40.83 0.34 -9.62
N ALA A 313 -39.74 1.09 -9.84
CA ALA A 313 -38.43 0.52 -10.04
C ALA A 313 -37.32 1.38 -9.42
N ILE A 314 -36.28 0.70 -8.93
CA ILE A 314 -35.07 1.28 -8.38
C ILE A 314 -33.88 0.65 -9.11
N THR A 315 -33.04 1.47 -9.73
CA THR A 315 -31.73 1.04 -10.23
C THR A 315 -30.67 1.45 -9.20
N LEU A 316 -29.92 0.49 -8.66
CA LEU A 316 -28.80 0.74 -7.76
C LEU A 316 -27.49 0.44 -8.49
N VAL A 317 -26.63 1.44 -8.59
CA VAL A 317 -25.34 1.36 -9.28
C VAL A 317 -24.22 1.50 -8.26
N ASP A 318 -23.54 0.40 -7.95
CA ASP A 318 -22.42 0.40 -7.01
C ASP A 318 -21.16 -0.16 -7.68
N LEU A 319 -20.01 0.44 -7.40
CA LEU A 319 -18.74 0.04 -8.00
C LEU A 319 -18.32 -1.37 -7.58
N ASP A 320 -18.57 -1.74 -6.32
CA ASP A 320 -17.96 -2.91 -5.70
C ASP A 320 -18.97 -4.06 -5.50
N PRO A 321 -18.88 -5.14 -6.30
CA PRO A 321 -19.76 -6.30 -6.14
C PRO A 321 -19.58 -7.03 -4.79
N ALA A 322 -18.44 -6.88 -4.12
CA ALA A 322 -18.24 -7.46 -2.80
C ALA A 322 -19.20 -6.83 -1.76
N VAL A 323 -19.42 -5.51 -1.84
CA VAL A 323 -20.36 -4.79 -0.96
C VAL A 323 -21.79 -5.27 -1.20
N THR A 324 -22.28 -5.19 -2.45
CA THR A 324 -23.67 -5.59 -2.75
C THR A 324 -23.93 -7.07 -2.46
N THR A 325 -22.94 -7.94 -2.66
CA THR A 325 -23.03 -9.37 -2.31
C THR A 325 -23.10 -9.56 -0.79
N LEU A 326 -22.22 -8.91 -0.04
CA LEU A 326 -22.19 -9.00 1.43
C LEU A 326 -23.53 -8.58 2.05
N PHE A 327 -24.12 -7.47 1.59
CA PHE A 327 -25.38 -6.95 2.12
C PHE A 327 -26.64 -7.64 1.58
N SER A 328 -26.52 -8.47 0.54
CA SER A 328 -27.64 -9.28 0.03
C SER A 328 -27.63 -10.74 0.51
N THR A 329 -26.51 -11.22 1.05
CA THR A 329 -26.35 -12.62 1.47
C THR A 329 -26.18 -12.80 2.96
N SER A 330 -25.58 -11.84 3.67
CA SER A 330 -25.37 -11.93 5.12
C SER A 330 -26.69 -11.82 5.89
N PRO A 331 -27.09 -12.81 6.72
CA PRO A 331 -28.33 -12.74 7.49
C PRO A 331 -28.41 -11.56 8.47
N LEU A 332 -27.26 -11.06 8.93
CA LEU A 332 -27.20 -9.91 9.83
C LEU A 332 -27.53 -8.61 9.09
N LEU A 333 -26.97 -8.43 7.89
CA LEU A 333 -27.11 -7.21 7.10
C LEU A 333 -28.41 -7.17 6.30
N THR A 334 -28.85 -8.31 5.76
CA THR A 334 -30.14 -8.43 5.06
C THR A 334 -31.32 -8.11 5.98
N ARG A 335 -31.24 -8.44 7.28
CA ARG A 335 -32.23 -7.98 8.26
C ARG A 335 -32.19 -6.47 8.48
N LEU A 336 -31.00 -5.87 8.45
CA LEU A 336 -30.80 -4.43 8.68
C LEU A 336 -31.34 -3.60 7.50
N ASN A 337 -31.06 -4.00 6.25
CA ASN A 337 -31.60 -3.37 5.05
C ASN A 337 -33.01 -3.88 4.67
N ARG A 338 -33.59 -4.79 5.45
CA ARG A 338 -34.91 -5.42 5.22
C ARG A 338 -35.04 -6.03 3.83
N HIS A 339 -33.99 -6.71 3.37
CA HIS A 339 -33.95 -7.40 2.08
C HIS A 339 -34.15 -6.48 0.85
N SER A 340 -33.88 -5.17 1.00
CA SER A 340 -34.05 -4.18 -0.07
C SER A 340 -33.28 -4.54 -1.35
N LEU A 341 -32.06 -5.06 -1.22
CA LEU A 341 -31.21 -5.47 -2.35
C LEU A 341 -31.71 -6.69 -3.12
N THR A 342 -32.74 -7.36 -2.61
CA THR A 342 -33.38 -8.53 -3.23
C THR A 342 -34.86 -8.27 -3.55
N ASP A 343 -35.34 -7.04 -3.36
CA ASP A 343 -36.70 -6.66 -3.69
C ASP A 343 -36.93 -6.73 -5.21
N PRO A 344 -38.06 -7.25 -5.70
CA PRO A 344 -38.34 -7.35 -7.14
C PRO A 344 -38.36 -6.01 -7.87
N LYS A 345 -38.56 -4.88 -7.16
CA LYS A 345 -38.46 -3.53 -7.75
C LYS A 345 -37.02 -3.06 -7.94
N LEU A 346 -36.04 -3.71 -7.32
CA LEU A 346 -34.65 -3.26 -7.33
C LEU A 346 -33.80 -4.04 -8.33
N THR A 347 -33.15 -3.31 -9.24
CA THR A 347 -32.13 -3.84 -10.15
C THR A 347 -30.75 -3.35 -9.69
N ARG A 348 -29.84 -4.29 -9.42
CA ARG A 348 -28.44 -3.99 -9.06
C ARG A 348 -27.57 -3.99 -10.32
N VAL A 349 -26.72 -2.99 -10.45
CA VAL A 349 -25.73 -2.88 -11.52
C VAL A 349 -24.37 -2.63 -10.88
N ASN A 350 -23.44 -3.59 -11.01
CA ASN A 350 -22.09 -3.44 -10.48
C ASN A 350 -21.16 -2.84 -11.53
N THR A 351 -21.02 -1.52 -11.52
CA THR A 351 -20.16 -0.77 -12.44
C THR A 351 -19.84 0.61 -11.87
N ASP A 352 -18.90 1.29 -12.49
CA ASP A 352 -18.59 2.69 -12.19
C ASP A 352 -19.79 3.60 -12.53
N ALA A 353 -20.21 4.42 -11.57
CA ALA A 353 -21.37 5.30 -11.68
C ALA A 353 -21.24 6.31 -12.84
N TRP A 354 -20.04 6.83 -13.08
CA TRP A 354 -19.79 7.76 -14.18
C TRP A 354 -19.98 7.05 -15.53
N LYS A 355 -19.38 5.87 -15.70
CA LYS A 355 -19.56 5.07 -16.92
C LYS A 355 -21.01 4.67 -17.15
N PHE A 356 -21.74 4.36 -16.07
CA PHE A 356 -23.17 4.06 -16.17
C PHE A 356 -23.95 5.26 -16.70
N LEU A 357 -23.72 6.46 -16.15
CA LEU A 357 -24.40 7.68 -16.59
C LEU A 357 -24.04 8.08 -18.03
N GLU A 358 -22.81 7.86 -18.48
CA GLU A 358 -22.41 8.10 -19.88
C GLU A 358 -23.13 7.19 -20.88
N GLN A 359 -23.47 5.96 -20.46
CA GLN A 359 -24.05 4.93 -21.33
C GLN A 359 -25.57 4.88 -21.25
N SER A 360 -26.14 5.19 -20.07
CA SER A 360 -27.56 5.12 -19.82
C SER A 360 -28.30 6.25 -20.55
N ARG A 361 -29.43 5.91 -21.17
CA ARG A 361 -30.38 6.87 -21.75
C ARG A 361 -31.69 6.95 -20.97
N THR A 362 -31.77 6.21 -19.88
CA THR A 362 -32.95 6.16 -19.01
C THR A 362 -33.04 7.46 -18.21
N LEU A 363 -34.22 8.05 -18.18
CA LEU A 363 -34.53 9.17 -17.30
C LEU A 363 -35.12 8.63 -16.00
N TYR A 364 -34.75 9.25 -14.88
CA TYR A 364 -35.20 8.89 -13.55
C TYR A 364 -35.91 10.10 -12.93
N ASP A 365 -36.96 9.85 -12.16
CA ASP A 365 -37.70 10.89 -11.45
C ASP A 365 -36.93 11.42 -10.23
N LEU A 366 -36.10 10.55 -9.63
CA LEU A 366 -35.24 10.85 -8.49
C LEU A 366 -33.88 10.18 -8.68
N VAL A 367 -32.82 10.92 -8.42
CA VAL A 367 -31.45 10.39 -8.32
C VAL A 367 -30.93 10.64 -6.90
N VAL A 368 -30.58 9.57 -6.19
CA VAL A 368 -29.95 9.60 -4.88
C VAL A 368 -28.46 9.30 -5.05
N ILE A 369 -27.61 10.20 -4.56
CA ILE A 369 -26.15 10.04 -4.61
C ILE A 369 -25.69 9.70 -3.20
N ASP A 370 -25.36 8.43 -2.99
CA ASP A 370 -24.96 7.83 -1.72
C ASP A 370 -23.54 7.26 -1.85
N LEU A 371 -22.60 8.18 -2.03
CA LEU A 371 -21.19 7.88 -2.27
C LEU A 371 -20.36 8.19 -1.02
N PRO A 372 -19.26 7.45 -0.76
CA PRO A 372 -18.32 7.78 0.30
C PRO A 372 -17.69 9.17 0.12
N ASP A 373 -17.26 9.77 1.22
CA ASP A 373 -16.57 11.07 1.19
C ASP A 373 -15.43 11.09 0.15
N PRO A 374 -15.34 12.16 -0.67
CA PRO A 374 -14.36 12.25 -1.75
C PRO A 374 -12.94 12.46 -1.21
N ASN A 375 -12.29 11.37 -0.82
CA ASN A 375 -10.93 11.36 -0.27
C ASN A 375 -9.85 11.07 -1.32
N ASN A 376 -10.24 10.81 -2.57
CA ASN A 376 -9.32 10.60 -3.69
C ASN A 376 -9.92 11.12 -5.01
N ALA A 377 -9.04 11.38 -5.99
CA ALA A 377 -9.41 12.00 -7.25
C ALA A 377 -10.46 11.20 -8.05
N SER A 378 -10.47 9.87 -7.96
CA SER A 378 -11.46 9.03 -8.65
C SER A 378 -12.86 9.23 -8.07
N LEU A 379 -13.00 9.26 -6.74
CA LEU A 379 -14.26 9.56 -6.07
C LEU A 379 -14.66 11.03 -6.23
N SER A 380 -13.73 11.98 -6.14
CA SER A 380 -14.02 13.42 -6.27
C SER A 380 -14.66 13.77 -7.61
N ARG A 381 -14.33 13.04 -8.69
CA ARG A 381 -14.94 13.24 -10.03
C ARG A 381 -16.45 12.97 -10.05
N LEU A 382 -16.98 12.17 -9.12
CA LEU A 382 -18.42 11.89 -9.03
C LEU A 382 -19.20 13.05 -8.40
N TYR A 383 -18.51 14.04 -7.80
CA TYR A 383 -19.11 15.22 -7.15
C TYR A 383 -18.97 16.51 -7.99
N SER A 384 -18.34 16.44 -9.17
CA SER A 384 -18.08 17.56 -10.08
C SER A 384 -18.70 17.30 -11.45
#